data_AF-A0A1X9SVU3-F1
#
_entry.id   AF-A0A1X9SVU3-F1
#
_cell.length_a   1.000
_cell.length_b   1.000
_cell.length_c   1.000
_cell.angle_alpha   90.00
_cell.angle_beta   90.00
_cell.angle_gamma   90.00
#
_symmetry.space_group_name_H-M   'P 1'
#
loop_
_entity.id
_entity.type
_entity.pdbx_description
1 polymer ?
#
loop_
_entity_poly.entity_id
_entity_poly.type
_entity_poly.pdbx_seq_one_letter_code
_entity_poly.pdbx_strand_id
1 'polypeptide(L)' 'MTTQERVELIDQTIDSVLSNLQNGIEIKEYSIDNLKISKRSPLELISELRKMKKEIKKDAQNKKVRSMQYYF' A
#
# COMPACT_ATOMS: atom_id res chain seq x y z
N MET A 1 -10.86 8.47 4.68
CA MET A 1 -10.35 7.26 4.04
C MET A 1 -10.27 6.14 5.07
N THR A 2 -10.99 5.05 4.84
CA THR A 2 -10.98 3.87 5.72
C THR A 2 -9.75 3.00 5.45
N THR A 3 -9.42 2.10 6.39
CA THR A 3 -8.27 1.20 6.23
C THR A 3 -8.44 0.24 5.04
N GLN A 4 -9.69 -0.11 4.70
CA GLN A 4 -10.02 -0.94 3.54
C GLN A 4 -9.76 -0.20 2.23
N GLU A 5 -10.27 1.04 2.12
CA GLU A 5 -10.02 1.89 0.94
C GLU A 5 -8.51 2.07 0.68
N ARG A 6 -7.68 2.15 1.73
CA ARG A 6 -6.21 2.27 1.59
C ARG A 6 -5.59 1.03 0.99
N VAL A 7 -6.07 -0.14 1.41
CA VAL A 7 -5.58 -1.41 0.87
C VAL A 7 -5.99 -1.56 -0.60
N GLU A 8 -7.22 -1.17 -0.94
CA GLU A 8 -7.73 -1.22 -2.31
C GLU A 8 -6.98 -0.27 -3.25
N LEU A 9 -6.70 0.97 -2.82
CA LEU A 9 -5.88 1.89 -3.63
C LEU A 9 -4.47 1.35 -3.90
N ILE A 10 -3.86 0.71 -2.90
CA ILE A 10 -2.54 0.09 -3.07
C ILE A 10 -2.61 -1.05 -4.08
N ASP A 11 -3.65 -1.88 -4.03
CA ASP A 11 -3.83 -2.98 -4.98
C ASP A 11 -4.05 -2.47 -6.41
N GLN A 12 -4.94 -1.49 -6.59
CA GLN A 12 -5.17 -0.84 -7.90
C GLN A 12 -3.89 -0.23 -8.46
N THR A 13 -3.06 0.33 -7.59
CA THR A 13 -1.78 0.91 -8.00
C THR A 13 -0.78 -0.16 -8.43
N ILE A 14 -0.68 -1.27 -7.69
CA ILE A 14 0.17 -2.39 -8.09
C ILE A 14 -0.25 -2.90 -9.47
N ASP A 15 -1.55 -3.09 -9.69
CA ASP A 15 -2.09 -3.55 -10.97
C ASP A 15 -1.84 -2.56 -12.10
N SER A 16 -1.97 -1.27 -11.82
CA SER A 16 -1.62 -0.21 -12.77
C SER A 16 -0.12 -0.24 -13.12
N VAL A 17 0.77 -0.34 -12.13
CA VAL A 17 2.22 -0.43 -12.37
C VAL A 17 2.56 -1.68 -13.18
N LEU A 18 1.92 -2.82 -12.90
CA LEU A 18 2.11 -4.07 -13.65
C LEU A 18 1.60 -3.98 -15.10
N SER A 19 0.41 -3.40 -15.31
CA SER A 19 -0.16 -3.19 -16.63
C SER A 19 0.70 -2.24 -17.47
N ASN A 20 1.18 -1.16 -16.87
CA ASN A 20 2.11 -0.23 -17.54
C ASN A 20 3.44 -0.90 -17.87
N LEU A 21 4.01 -1.69 -16.94
CA LEU A 21 5.19 -2.52 -17.21
C LEU A 21 4.99 -3.46 -18.41
N GLN A 22 3.84 -4.12 -18.50
CA GLN A 22 3.50 -5.00 -19.62
C GLN A 22 3.44 -4.24 -20.95
N ASN A 23 3.02 -2.98 -20.92
CA ASN A 23 2.99 -2.08 -22.07
C ASN A 23 4.35 -1.38 -22.34
N GLY A 24 5.40 -1.71 -21.58
CA GLY A 24 6.73 -1.10 -21.70
C GLY A 24 6.86 0.30 -21.07
N ILE A 25 5.88 0.72 -20.28
CA ILE A 25 5.83 2.02 -19.58
C ILE A 25 6.36 1.82 -18.15
N GLU A 26 7.49 2.44 -17.84
CA GLU A 26 8.09 2.36 -16.51
C GLU A 26 7.53 3.41 -15.55
N ILE A 27 6.58 3.01 -14.70
CA ILE A 27 6.13 3.84 -13.58
C ILE A 27 7.10 3.69 -12.42
N LYS A 28 7.83 4.77 -12.13
CA LYS A 28 8.86 4.83 -11.07
C LYS A 28 8.42 5.59 -9.83
N GLU A 29 7.33 6.35 -9.93
CA GLU A 29 6.84 7.20 -8.86
C GLU A 29 5.36 6.97 -8.62
N TYR A 30 4.98 6.94 -7.35
CA TYR A 30 3.60 6.88 -6.90
C TYR A 30 3.41 7.74 -5.66
N SER A 31 2.24 8.37 -5.51
CA SER A 31 1.90 9.21 -4.37
C SER A 31 0.58 8.75 -3.76
N ILE A 32 0.58 8.49 -2.46
CA ILE A 32 -0.62 8.15 -1.67
C ILE A 32 -0.59 8.87 -0.35
N ASP A 33 -1.66 9.56 0.03
CA ASP A 33 -1.79 10.19 1.36
C ASP A 33 -0.56 11.02 1.79
N ASN A 34 -0.07 11.90 0.90
CA ASN A 34 1.15 12.70 1.06
C ASN A 34 2.48 11.92 1.14
N LEU A 35 2.47 10.59 1.02
CA LEU A 35 3.68 9.78 0.87
C LEU A 35 4.00 9.60 -0.61
N LYS A 36 5.05 10.29 -1.07
CA LYS A 36 5.63 10.08 -2.39
C LYS A 36 6.68 8.96 -2.31
N ILE A 37 6.49 7.92 -3.10
CA ILE A 37 7.40 6.79 -3.23
C ILE A 37 7.96 6.83 -4.64
N SER A 38 9.27 7.08 -4.72
CA SER A 38 10.03 7.04 -5.97
C SER A 38 11.07 5.93 -5.85
N LYS A 39 11.12 5.04 -6.84
CA LYS A 39 12.05 3.90 -6.89
C LYS A 39 12.75 3.84 -8.24
N ARG A 40 13.90 3.15 -8.25
CA ARG A 40 14.72 3.02 -9.47
C ARG A 40 14.09 2.04 -10.46
N SER A 41 13.38 1.03 -9.96
CA SER A 41 12.67 0.03 -10.74
C SER A 41 11.19 -0.02 -10.38
N PRO A 42 10.29 -0.19 -11.37
CA PRO A 42 8.88 -0.49 -11.13
C PRO A 42 8.65 -1.72 -10.21
N LEU A 43 9.54 -2.72 -10.24
CA LEU A 43 9.46 -3.89 -9.36
C LEU A 43 9.75 -3.54 -7.89
N GLU A 44 10.69 -2.63 -7.64
CA GLU A 44 10.95 -2.12 -6.30
C GLU A 44 9.76 -1.31 -5.78
N LEU A 45 9.11 -0.53 -6.65
CA LEU A 45 7.91 0.22 -6.32
C LEU A 45 6.78 -0.73 -5.87
N ILE A 46 6.55 -1.82 -6.61
CA ILE A 46 5.58 -2.87 -6.25
C ILE A 46 5.94 -3.53 -4.90
N SER A 47 7.22 -3.79 -4.66
CA SER A 47 7.68 -4.40 -3.41
C SER A 47 7.36 -3.51 -2.20
N GLU A 48 7.63 -2.20 -2.29
CA GLU A 48 7.25 -1.26 -1.22
C GLU A 48 5.73 -1.14 -1.04
N LEU A 49 4.97 -1.07 -2.13
CA LEU A 49 3.50 -1.05 -2.09
C LEU A 49 2.97 -2.27 -1.32
N ARG A 50 3.51 -3.46 -1.59
CA ARG A 50 3.17 -4.69 -0.85
C ARG A 50 3.55 -4.63 0.63
N LYS A 51 4.69 -4.03 0.97
CA LYS A 51 5.10 -3.82 2.38
C LYS A 51 4.14 -2.88 3.10
N MET A 52 3.81 -1.74 2.49
CA MET A 52 2.84 -0.80 3.07
C MET A 52 1.48 -1.45 3.30
N LYS A 53 0.98 -2.24 2.35
CA LYS A 53 -0.26 -3.02 2.54
C LYS A 53 -0.18 -3.93 3.77
N LYS A 54 0.95 -4.60 4.00
CA LYS A 54 1.15 -5.46 5.17
C LYS A 54 1.16 -4.66 6.47
N GLU A 55 1.88 -3.54 6.51
CA GLU A 55 1.93 -2.66 7.69
C GLU A 55 0.54 -2.10 8.01
N ILE A 56 -0.22 -1.63 7.00
CA ILE A 56 -1.58 -1.13 7.18
C ILE A 56 -2.51 -2.23 7.73
N LYS A 57 -2.41 -3.46 7.22
CA LYS A 57 -3.18 -4.60 7.77
C LYS A 57 -2.78 -4.93 9.21
N LYS A 58 -1.49 -4.87 9.53
CA LYS A 58 -0.96 -5.12 10.87
C LYS A 58 -1.43 -4.04 11.85
N ASP A 59 -1.40 -2.78 11.45
CA ASP A 59 -1.93 -1.66 12.25
C ASP A 59 -3.43 -1.78 12.46
N ALA A 60 -4.19 -2.20 11.44
CA ALA A 60 -5.62 -2.47 11.56
C ALA A 60 -5.92 -3.55 12.61
N GLN A 61 -5.13 -4.63 12.61
CA GLN A 61 -5.24 -5.71 13.58
C GLN A 61 -4.86 -5.25 14.98
N ASN A 62 -3.75 -4.54 15.14
CA ASN A 62 -3.30 -4.00 16.43
C ASN A 62 -4.29 -3.01 17.03
N LYS A 63 -4.97 -2.21 16.20
CA LYS A 63 -6.00 -1.26 16.65
C LYS A 63 -7.23 -1.97 17.22
N LYS A 64 -7.62 -3.11 16.62
CA LYS A 64 -8.68 -4.00 17.15
C LYS A 64 -8.31 -4.62 18.50
N VAL A 65 -7.05 -5.01 18.69
CA VAL A 65 -6.57 -5.61 19.96
C VAL A 65 -6.59 -4.58 21.10
N ARG A 66 -6.17 -3.33 20.84
CA ARG A 66 -6.18 -2.26 21.86
C ARG A 66 -7.58 -1.81 22.27
N SER A 67 -8.57 -1.86 21.39
CA SER A 67 -9.98 -1.56 21.76
C SER A 67 -10.63 -2.62 22.64
N MET A 68 -10.00 -3.79 22.80
CA MET A 68 -10.47 -4.87 23.66
C MET A 68 -9.84 -4.85 25.06
N GLN A 69 -9.05 -3.82 25.36
CA GLN A 69 -8.27 -3.74 26.60
C GLN A 69 -9.11 -3.13 27.74
N TYR A 70 -9.87 -4.04 28.37
CA TYR A 70 -10.36 -4.07 29.75
C TYR A 70 -11.26 -2.92 30.26
N TYR A 71 -12.55 -3.26 30.40
CA TYR A 71 -13.35 -2.81 31.53
C TYR A 71 -13.13 -3.81 32.69
N PHE A 72 -12.40 -3.40 33.72
CA PHE A 72 -12.42 -4.04 35.04
C PHE A 72 -12.58 -2.95 36.09
#